data_AF-A0A820F603-F1
#
_entry.id   AF-A0A820F603-F1
#
_cell.length_a   1.000
_cell.length_b   1.000
_cell.length_c   1.000
_cell.angle_alpha   90.00
_cell.angle_beta   90.00
_cell.angle_gamma   90.00
#
_symmetry.space_group_name_H-M   'P 1'
#
loop_
_entity.id
_entity.type
_entity.pdbx_description
1 polymer ?
#
loop_
_entity_poly.entity_id
_entity_poly.type
_entity_poly.pdbx_seq_one_letter_code
_entity_poly.pdbx_strand_id
1 'polypeptide(L)'
;LRTFRQNSCIFYLTVMSILNIGELLADLLPRIMQTIYNTDGTETSLFYCKFRLYFTQICTLLSLTCFSLATIDQYCATCSRPRLQQLCNIKLARYLIIIFSFIWILHGIPYLIYFQHITLPTTGQITCAMVNSSYIKYRIYVVVLILFGILPIIITVLFGLMAFHNIRQIPHYTIPLVRRELDKQLTVMVLLQNLMSFFTLLPYTVVNIISLNMKSPIDPLVQAQIQLSSAVTLLIYYIYYANPFYVYMCASERFRRQLIYVLFKIHLNRWRQRPRIINNQVLPES
;
A
#
# COMPACT_ATOMS: atom_id res chain seq x y z
N LEU A 1 -3.59 6.97 24.45
CA LEU A 1 -4.53 7.00 23.30
C LEU A 1 -4.59 8.38 22.62
N ARG A 2 -4.75 9.50 23.35
CA ARG A 2 -4.83 10.87 22.77
C ARG A 2 -3.55 11.32 22.03
N THR A 3 -2.36 11.05 22.60
CA THR A 3 -1.04 11.34 22.00
C THR A 3 -0.76 10.55 20.71
N PHE A 4 -1.38 9.38 20.53
CA PHE A 4 -1.25 8.55 19.34
C PHE A 4 -2.17 9.02 18.20
N ARG A 5 -3.40 9.45 18.51
CA ARG A 5 -4.36 10.01 17.53
C ARG A 5 -3.89 11.33 16.89
N GLN A 6 -2.82 11.92 17.41
CA GLN A 6 -2.28 13.20 16.94
C GLN A 6 -0.94 13.05 16.20
N ASN A 7 -0.39 11.83 16.09
CA ASN A 7 0.85 11.60 15.35
C ASN A 7 0.54 11.51 13.84
N SER A 8 1.15 12.40 13.05
CA SER A 8 0.98 12.51 11.60
C SER A 8 1.54 11.30 10.85
N CYS A 9 2.73 10.80 11.18
CA CYS A 9 3.32 9.59 10.58
C CYS A 9 2.38 8.38 10.67
N ILE A 10 1.85 8.10 11.87
CA ILE A 10 0.91 6.98 12.08
C ILE A 10 -0.35 7.15 11.23
N PHE A 11 -0.84 8.37 11.10
CA PHE A 11 -2.00 8.67 10.28
C PHE A 11 -1.74 8.36 8.80
N TYR A 12 -0.60 8.79 8.25
CA TYR A 12 -0.21 8.44 6.87
C TYR A 12 -0.10 6.92 6.67
N LEU A 13 0.57 6.23 7.58
CA LEU A 13 0.73 4.77 7.55
C LEU A 13 -0.62 4.04 7.62
N THR A 14 -1.56 4.56 8.42
CA THR A 14 -2.93 4.02 8.50
C THR A 14 -3.67 4.19 7.18
N VAL A 15 -3.63 5.38 6.58
CA VAL A 15 -4.28 5.65 5.28
C VAL A 15 -3.67 4.80 4.17
N MET A 16 -2.34 4.70 4.12
CA MET A 16 -1.62 3.79 3.20
C MET A 16 -2.16 2.35 3.31
N SER A 17 -2.37 1.86 4.53
CA SER A 17 -2.82 0.48 4.76
C SER A 17 -4.25 0.25 4.27
N ILE A 18 -5.15 1.23 4.47
CA ILE A 18 -6.52 1.18 3.94
C ILE A 18 -6.49 1.14 2.41
N LEU A 19 -5.65 1.97 1.78
CA LEU A 19 -5.51 2.01 0.32
C LEU A 19 -4.93 0.72 -0.24
N ASN A 20 -3.97 0.10 0.47
CA ASN A 20 -3.41 -1.19 0.09
C ASN A 20 -4.44 -2.32 0.16
N ILE A 21 -5.32 -2.31 1.18
CA ILE A 21 -6.43 -3.27 1.23
C ILE A 21 -7.39 -3.04 0.05
N GLY A 22 -7.69 -1.78 -0.26
CA GLY A 22 -8.50 -1.42 -1.43
C GLY A 22 -7.89 -1.94 -2.73
N GLU A 23 -6.58 -1.83 -2.89
CA GLU A 23 -5.85 -2.37 -4.05
C GLU A 23 -5.97 -3.89 -4.14
N LEU A 24 -5.72 -4.62 -3.04
CA LEU A 24 -5.79 -6.08 -3.05
C LEU A 24 -7.20 -6.58 -3.39
N LEU A 25 -8.23 -5.86 -2.94
CA LEU A 25 -9.62 -6.18 -3.25
C LEU A 25 -10.02 -5.79 -4.68
N ALA A 26 -9.48 -4.71 -5.21
CA ALA A 26 -9.86 -4.20 -6.53
C ALA A 26 -9.04 -4.79 -7.69
N ASP A 27 -7.82 -5.28 -7.43
CA ASP A 27 -6.94 -5.81 -8.48
C ASP A 27 -6.59 -7.29 -8.28
N LEU A 28 -6.05 -7.67 -7.12
CA LEU A 28 -5.63 -9.06 -6.89
C LEU A 28 -6.82 -10.02 -6.84
N LEU A 29 -7.88 -9.69 -6.09
CA LEU A 29 -9.04 -10.57 -5.94
C LEU A 29 -9.71 -10.89 -7.29
N PRO A 30 -10.02 -9.91 -8.18
CA PRO A 30 -10.53 -10.21 -9.51
C PRO A 30 -9.59 -11.08 -10.36
N ARG A 31 -8.27 -10.89 -10.24
CA ARG A 31 -7.28 -11.71 -10.95
C ARG A 31 -7.28 -13.17 -10.47
N ILE A 32 -7.44 -13.39 -9.16
CA ILE A 32 -7.61 -14.73 -8.60
C ILE A 32 -8.91 -15.37 -9.12
N MET A 33 -10.01 -14.62 -9.11
CA MET A 33 -11.31 -15.09 -9.63
C MET A 33 -11.22 -15.45 -11.11
N GLN A 34 -10.56 -14.63 -11.93
CA GLN A 34 -10.31 -14.92 -13.35
C GLN A 34 -9.55 -16.24 -13.54
N THR A 35 -8.54 -16.50 -12.70
CA THR A 35 -7.74 -17.75 -12.77
C THR A 35 -8.57 -18.98 -12.40
N ILE A 36 -9.52 -18.86 -11.47
CA ILE A 36 -10.36 -19.97 -11.01
C ILE A 36 -11.51 -20.26 -11.98
N TYR A 37 -12.19 -19.21 -12.45
CA TYR A 37 -13.43 -19.33 -13.23
C TYR A 37 -13.22 -19.21 -14.74
N ASN A 38 -12.01 -18.87 -15.20
CA ASN A 38 -11.71 -18.56 -16.61
C ASN A 38 -12.59 -17.46 -17.23
N THR A 39 -13.20 -16.62 -16.39
CA THR A 39 -14.04 -15.50 -16.82
C THR A 39 -13.46 -14.19 -16.30
N ASP A 40 -13.17 -13.27 -17.20
CA ASP A 40 -12.69 -11.93 -16.85
C ASP A 40 -13.84 -10.92 -16.90
N GLY A 41 -14.20 -10.35 -15.75
CA GLY A 41 -15.24 -9.32 -15.67
C GLY A 41 -14.91 -8.05 -16.48
N THR A 42 -13.64 -7.84 -16.81
CA THR A 42 -13.23 -6.72 -17.68
C THR A 42 -13.60 -6.95 -19.13
N GLU A 43 -13.85 -8.18 -19.56
CA GLU A 43 -14.32 -8.51 -20.91
C GLU A 43 -15.84 -8.34 -21.03
N THR A 44 -16.58 -8.50 -19.92
CA THR A 44 -18.05 -8.41 -19.93
C THR A 44 -18.57 -6.98 -19.78
N SER A 45 -17.87 -6.12 -19.04
CA SER A 45 -18.32 -4.76 -18.75
C SER A 45 -17.24 -3.72 -19.04
N LEU A 46 -17.52 -2.84 -20.01
CA LEU A 46 -16.66 -1.70 -20.33
C LEU A 46 -16.48 -0.76 -19.13
N PHE A 47 -17.55 -0.57 -18.35
CA PHE A 47 -17.48 0.23 -17.13
C PHE A 47 -16.48 -0.38 -16.14
N TYR A 48 -16.56 -1.69 -15.90
CA TYR A 48 -15.64 -2.37 -14.98
C TYR A 48 -14.20 -2.36 -15.48
N CYS A 49 -13.97 -2.61 -16.78
CA CYS A 49 -12.67 -2.48 -17.45
C CYS A 49 -11.99 -1.13 -17.15
N LYS A 50 -12.71 -0.02 -17.33
CA LYS A 50 -12.21 1.33 -17.07
C LYS A 50 -12.05 1.63 -15.59
N PHE A 51 -13.08 1.34 -14.80
CA PHE A 51 -13.14 1.70 -13.38
C PHE A 51 -12.11 0.95 -12.54
N ARG A 52 -11.89 -0.35 -12.82
CA ARG A 52 -10.90 -1.17 -12.11
C ARG A 52 -9.51 -0.54 -12.18
N LEU A 53 -9.06 -0.17 -13.38
CA LEU A 53 -7.73 0.39 -13.58
C LEU A 53 -7.61 1.81 -13.05
N TYR A 54 -8.65 2.63 -13.24
CA TYR A 54 -8.75 3.97 -12.66
C TYR A 54 -8.62 3.95 -11.13
N PHE A 55 -9.39 3.09 -10.46
CA PHE A 55 -9.38 2.97 -9.00
C PHE A 55 -8.04 2.43 -8.50
N THR A 56 -7.52 1.37 -9.11
CA THR A 56 -6.23 0.75 -8.75
C THR A 56 -5.08 1.76 -8.86
N GLN A 57 -5.09 2.59 -9.91
CA GLN A 57 -4.12 3.66 -10.11
C GLN A 57 -4.15 4.67 -8.97
N ILE A 58 -5.34 5.15 -8.59
CA ILE A 58 -5.51 6.13 -7.50
C ILE A 58 -5.03 5.56 -6.17
N CYS A 59 -5.46 4.34 -5.84
CA CYS A 59 -5.05 3.66 -4.61
C CYS A 59 -3.53 3.52 -4.52
N THR A 60 -2.88 3.10 -5.62
CA THR A 60 -1.43 2.90 -5.67
C THR A 60 -0.67 4.21 -5.48
N LEU A 61 -1.02 5.26 -6.25
CA LEU A 61 -0.35 6.57 -6.14
C LEU A 61 -0.53 7.18 -4.75
N LEU A 62 -1.75 7.13 -4.21
CA LEU A 62 -2.03 7.71 -2.92
C LEU A 62 -1.35 6.92 -1.79
N SER A 63 -1.25 5.59 -1.91
CA SER A 63 -0.50 4.74 -0.99
C SER A 63 0.99 5.10 -0.96
N LEU A 64 1.63 5.16 -2.12
CA LEU A 64 3.05 5.55 -2.25
C LEU A 64 3.30 6.97 -1.74
N THR A 65 2.36 7.88 -2.01
CA THR A 65 2.42 9.26 -1.49
C THR A 65 2.35 9.26 0.04
N CYS A 66 1.41 8.51 0.63
CA CYS A 66 1.30 8.39 2.08
C CYS A 66 2.58 7.81 2.68
N PHE A 67 3.17 6.79 2.06
CA PHE A 67 4.43 6.22 2.52
C PHE A 67 5.59 7.24 2.47
N SER A 68 5.70 7.96 1.36
CA SER A 68 6.68 9.03 1.19
C SER A 68 6.51 10.14 2.23
N LEU A 69 5.28 10.61 2.44
CA LEU A 69 4.97 11.60 3.48
C LEU A 69 5.25 11.07 4.89
N ALA A 70 4.97 9.79 5.17
CA ALA A 70 5.31 9.18 6.45
C ALA A 70 6.82 9.17 6.72
N THR A 71 7.65 8.90 5.69
CA THR A 71 9.11 8.96 5.83
C THR A 71 9.63 10.38 6.07
N ILE A 72 9.07 11.37 5.36
CA ILE A 72 9.41 12.79 5.54
C ILE A 72 8.99 13.26 6.93
N ASP A 73 7.78 12.92 7.35
CA ASP A 73 7.25 13.26 8.68
C ASP A 73 8.13 12.66 9.78
N GLN A 74 8.57 11.40 9.61
CA GLN A 74 9.46 10.74 10.56
C GLN A 74 10.85 11.40 10.62
N TYR A 75 11.39 11.85 9.49
CA TYR A 75 12.62 12.65 9.47
C TYR A 75 12.44 13.98 10.21
N CYS A 76 11.36 14.72 9.92
CA CYS A 76 11.06 15.99 10.58
C CYS A 76 10.85 15.82 12.09
N ALA A 77 10.19 14.75 12.53
CA ALA A 77 9.93 14.44 13.93
C ALA A 77 11.21 14.13 14.71
N THR A 78 12.16 13.44 14.06
CA THR A 78 13.45 13.05 14.66
C THR A 78 14.52 14.15 14.60
N CYS A 79 14.30 15.22 13.84
CA CYS A 79 15.25 16.32 13.73
C CYS A 79 15.28 17.16 15.02
N SER A 80 16.47 17.66 15.41
CA SER A 80 16.63 18.54 16.58
C SER A 80 16.01 19.93 16.41
N ARG A 81 15.71 20.36 15.17
CA ARG A 81 15.21 21.71 14.87
C ARG A 81 13.71 21.81 15.17
N PRO A 82 13.26 22.67 16.11
CA PRO A 82 11.83 22.78 16.46
C PRO A 82 10.93 23.18 15.28
N ARG A 83 11.44 24.01 14.36
CA ARG A 83 10.70 24.42 13.15
C ARG A 83 10.32 23.24 12.26
N LEU A 84 11.18 22.21 12.16
CA LEU A 84 10.87 21.01 11.37
C LEU A 84 9.89 20.11 12.11
N GLN A 85 10.02 19.97 13.43
CA GLN A 85 9.06 19.20 14.23
C GLN A 85 7.64 19.81 14.20
N GLN A 86 7.50 21.12 14.02
CA GLN A 86 6.19 21.77 13.88
C GLN A 86 5.44 21.36 12.60
N LEU A 87 6.16 20.89 11.58
CA LEU A 87 5.55 20.32 10.36
C LEU A 87 4.84 18.99 10.65
N CYS A 88 5.23 18.28 11.72
CA CYS A 88 4.61 17.03 12.16
C CYS A 88 3.29 17.30 12.87
N ASN A 89 2.31 17.79 12.11
CA ASN A 89 1.00 18.17 12.60
C ASN A 89 -0.09 17.39 11.87
N ILE A 90 -0.98 16.75 12.63
CA ILE A 90 -2.10 15.99 12.09
C ILE A 90 -3.04 16.82 11.20
N LYS A 91 -3.19 18.13 11.46
CA LYS A 91 -3.98 19.02 10.61
C LYS A 91 -3.36 19.15 9.22
N LEU A 92 -2.05 19.42 9.17
CA LEU A 92 -1.30 19.48 7.92
C LEU A 92 -1.37 18.14 7.19
N ALA A 93 -1.22 17.03 7.91
CA ALA A 93 -1.29 15.71 7.32
C ALA A 93 -2.63 15.43 6.62
N ARG A 94 -3.75 15.82 7.23
CA ARG A 94 -5.08 15.72 6.61
C ARG A 94 -5.20 16.59 5.36
N TYR A 95 -4.75 17.84 5.41
CA TYR A 95 -4.77 18.72 4.24
C TYR A 95 -3.94 18.15 3.09
N LEU A 96 -2.74 17.64 3.37
CA LEU A 96 -1.89 17.02 2.35
C LEU A 96 -2.54 15.80 1.71
N ILE A 97 -3.14 14.90 2.48
CA ILE A 97 -3.86 13.74 1.91
C ILE A 97 -5.01 14.18 1.03
N ILE A 98 -5.80 15.17 1.45
CA ILE A 98 -6.92 15.70 0.65
C ILE A 98 -6.40 16.27 -0.67
N ILE A 99 -5.37 17.11 -0.64
CA ILE A 99 -4.76 17.72 -1.83
C ILE A 99 -4.25 16.65 -2.79
N PHE A 100 -3.44 15.70 -2.29
CA PHE A 100 -2.92 14.62 -3.13
C PHE A 100 -4.03 13.70 -3.65
N SER A 101 -5.10 13.47 -2.88
CA SER A 101 -6.25 12.69 -3.35
C SER A 101 -6.90 13.35 -4.57
N PHE A 102 -7.11 14.67 -4.53
CA PHE A 102 -7.63 15.40 -5.69
C PHE A 102 -6.67 15.33 -6.89
N ILE A 103 -5.36 15.52 -6.67
CA ILE A 103 -4.35 15.40 -7.73
C ILE A 103 -4.42 14.03 -8.39
N TRP A 104 -4.49 12.94 -7.61
CA TRP A 104 -4.49 11.58 -8.16
C TRP A 104 -5.82 11.19 -8.80
N ILE A 105 -6.94 11.69 -8.30
CA ILE A 105 -8.26 11.55 -8.95
C ILE A 105 -8.22 12.19 -10.35
N LEU A 106 -7.72 13.41 -10.46
CA LEU A 106 -7.61 14.12 -11.74
C LEU A 106 -6.60 13.44 -12.68
N HIS A 107 -5.45 13.02 -12.15
CA HIS A 107 -4.42 12.29 -12.90
C HIS A 107 -4.93 10.94 -13.42
N GLY A 108 -5.87 10.30 -12.72
CA GLY A 108 -6.47 9.04 -13.11
C GLY A 108 -7.44 9.14 -14.29
N ILE A 109 -8.05 10.30 -14.57
CA ILE A 109 -9.11 10.47 -15.59
C ILE A 109 -8.76 9.84 -16.96
N PRO A 110 -7.52 9.97 -17.50
CA PRO A 110 -7.17 9.36 -18.78
C PRO A 110 -7.36 7.83 -18.84
N TYR A 111 -7.31 7.11 -17.70
CA TYR A 111 -7.65 5.68 -17.66
C TYR A 111 -9.11 5.42 -18.05
N LEU A 112 -10.04 6.32 -17.73
CA LEU A 112 -11.45 6.21 -18.11
C LEU A 112 -11.69 6.50 -19.59
N ILE A 113 -10.78 7.24 -20.24
CA ILE A 113 -10.90 7.68 -21.63
C ILE A 113 -10.25 6.66 -22.58
N TYR A 114 -9.00 6.27 -22.29
CA TYR A 114 -8.16 5.53 -23.24
C TYR A 114 -8.27 4.01 -23.15
N PHE A 115 -8.88 3.45 -22.11
CA PHE A 115 -9.19 2.02 -22.04
C PHE A 115 -10.50 1.72 -22.75
N GLN A 116 -10.49 0.74 -23.65
CA GLN A 116 -11.66 0.32 -24.40
C GLN A 116 -11.67 -1.20 -24.57
N HIS A 117 -12.84 -1.71 -24.95
CA HIS A 117 -12.98 -3.08 -25.43
C HIS A 117 -12.44 -3.18 -26.85
N ILE A 118 -11.50 -4.11 -27.04
CA ILE A 118 -10.94 -4.43 -28.35
C ILE A 118 -11.21 -5.90 -28.63
N THR A 119 -11.78 -6.19 -29.80
CA THR A 119 -11.97 -7.55 -30.28
C THR A 119 -10.69 -8.04 -30.93
N LEU A 120 -10.13 -9.13 -30.42
CA LEU A 120 -8.93 -9.73 -30.97
C LEU A 120 -9.26 -10.35 -32.35
N PRO A 121 -8.57 -9.94 -33.42
CA PRO A 121 -8.91 -10.38 -34.78
C PRO A 121 -8.69 -11.88 -35.01
N THR A 122 -7.87 -12.53 -34.18
CA THR A 122 -7.50 -13.95 -34.30
C THR A 122 -8.48 -14.89 -33.59
N THR A 123 -9.08 -14.47 -32.48
CA THR A 123 -9.92 -15.33 -31.63
C THR A 123 -11.37 -14.84 -31.49
N GLY A 124 -11.66 -13.61 -31.92
CA GLY A 124 -12.96 -12.96 -31.69
C GLY A 124 -13.21 -12.58 -30.24
N GLN A 125 -12.24 -12.78 -29.33
CA GLN A 125 -12.39 -12.49 -27.90
C GLN A 125 -12.31 -10.99 -27.63
N ILE A 126 -13.18 -10.49 -26.75
CA ILE A 126 -13.16 -9.10 -26.29
C ILE A 126 -12.12 -8.99 -25.19
N THR A 127 -11.24 -7.98 -25.27
CA THR A 127 -10.23 -7.70 -24.25
C THR A 127 -10.25 -6.23 -23.84
N CYS A 128 -9.90 -5.94 -22.59
CA CYS A 128 -9.77 -4.58 -22.08
C CYS A 128 -8.34 -4.07 -22.33
N ALA A 129 -8.17 -3.15 -23.27
CA ALA A 129 -6.85 -2.68 -23.68
C ALA A 129 -6.80 -1.16 -23.89
N MET A 130 -5.60 -0.60 -23.76
CA MET A 130 -5.32 0.80 -23.99
C MET A 130 -5.10 1.04 -25.49
N VAL A 131 -5.89 1.92 -26.09
CA VAL A 131 -5.87 2.14 -27.56
C VAL A 131 -4.81 3.16 -27.98
N ASN A 132 -4.53 4.14 -27.11
CA ASN A 132 -3.66 5.27 -27.46
C ASN A 132 -2.18 4.96 -27.20
N SER A 133 -1.38 4.84 -28.26
CA SER A 133 0.05 4.50 -28.19
C SER A 133 0.90 5.54 -27.46
N SER A 134 0.57 6.83 -27.57
CA SER A 134 1.25 7.90 -26.82
C SER A 134 0.98 7.79 -25.32
N TYR A 135 -0.25 7.50 -24.94
CA TYR A 135 -0.61 7.31 -23.53
C TYR A 135 0.00 6.03 -22.94
N ILE A 136 0.15 4.96 -23.74
CA ILE A 136 0.91 3.76 -23.32
C ILE A 136 2.33 4.17 -22.92
N LYS A 137 3.05 4.91 -23.77
CA LYS A 137 4.41 5.38 -23.46
C LYS A 137 4.44 6.24 -22.20
N TYR A 138 3.49 7.18 -22.07
CA TYR A 138 3.35 8.00 -20.86
C TYR A 138 3.15 7.15 -19.61
N ARG A 139 2.25 6.16 -19.64
CA ARG A 139 1.98 5.27 -18.52
C ARG A 139 3.25 4.53 -18.09
N ILE A 140 4.01 3.96 -19.03
CA ILE A 140 5.21 3.20 -18.65
C ILE A 140 6.34 4.10 -18.14
N TYR A 141 6.71 5.13 -18.90
CA TYR A 141 7.88 5.95 -18.54
C TYR A 141 7.60 6.93 -17.40
N VAL A 142 6.39 7.48 -17.31
CA VAL A 142 6.07 8.46 -16.27
C VAL A 142 5.40 7.77 -15.09
N VAL A 143 4.34 7.01 -15.32
CA VAL A 143 3.54 6.48 -14.20
C VAL A 143 4.25 5.30 -13.53
N VAL A 144 4.64 4.27 -14.28
CA VAL A 144 5.25 3.07 -13.70
C VAL A 144 6.70 3.35 -13.27
N LEU A 145 7.52 3.92 -14.16
CA LEU A 145 8.94 4.10 -13.86
C LEU A 145 9.18 5.22 -12.85
N ILE A 146 8.65 6.42 -13.10
CA ILE A 146 8.92 7.57 -12.24
C ILE A 146 8.01 7.56 -11.00
N LEU A 147 6.69 7.53 -11.16
CA LEU A 147 5.76 7.71 -10.03
C LEU A 147 5.62 6.47 -9.15
N PHE A 148 5.67 5.24 -9.69
CA PHE A 148 5.61 4.02 -8.88
C PHE A 148 6.99 3.57 -8.37
N GLY A 149 8.04 3.77 -9.18
CA GLY A 149 9.39 3.30 -8.89
C GLY A 149 10.29 4.39 -8.30
N ILE A 150 10.91 5.16 -9.17
CA ILE A 150 12.08 6.00 -8.85
C ILE A 150 11.75 7.05 -7.78
N LEU A 151 10.66 7.81 -7.95
CA LEU A 151 10.36 8.94 -7.08
C LEU A 151 10.07 8.51 -5.63
N PRO A 152 9.15 7.54 -5.36
CA PRO A 152 8.94 7.05 -4.00
C PRO A 152 10.20 6.42 -3.39
N ILE A 153 10.98 5.65 -4.15
CA ILE A 153 12.19 5.00 -3.63
C ILE A 153 13.22 6.04 -3.21
N ILE A 154 13.50 7.04 -4.06
CA ILE A 154 14.46 8.11 -3.73
C ILE A 154 14.02 8.84 -2.46
N ILE A 155 12.75 9.28 -2.38
CA ILE A 155 12.25 10.01 -1.21
C ILE A 155 12.36 9.15 0.05
N THR A 156 11.85 7.93 0.01
CA THR A 156 11.76 7.05 1.19
C THR A 156 13.14 6.61 1.67
N VAL A 157 14.10 6.34 0.76
CA VAL A 157 15.50 6.02 1.11
C VAL A 157 16.22 7.23 1.69
N LEU A 158 16.16 8.39 1.04
CA LEU A 158 16.85 9.59 1.52
C LEU A 158 16.35 10.00 2.91
N PHE A 159 15.04 10.19 3.06
CA PHE A 159 14.46 10.62 4.34
C PHE A 159 14.48 9.52 5.41
N GLY A 160 14.35 8.24 5.01
CA GLY A 160 14.48 7.11 5.92
C GLY A 160 15.88 7.02 6.54
N LEU A 161 16.93 7.14 5.73
CA LEU A 161 18.32 7.13 6.21
C LEU A 161 18.63 8.35 7.09
N MET A 162 18.13 9.54 6.73
CA MET A 162 18.28 10.73 7.56
C MET A 162 17.56 10.58 8.91
N ALA A 163 16.34 10.04 8.92
CA ALA A 163 15.60 9.76 10.17
C ALA A 163 16.34 8.74 11.06
N PHE A 164 16.97 7.73 10.44
CA PHE A 164 17.79 6.76 11.14
C PHE A 164 19.07 7.36 11.74
N HIS A 165 19.73 8.25 11.00
CA HIS A 165 20.90 8.95 11.49
C HIS A 165 20.55 9.83 12.70
N ASN A 166 19.47 10.62 12.57
CA ASN A 166 19.00 11.49 13.64
C ASN A 166 18.71 10.71 14.91
N ILE A 167 17.98 9.58 14.82
CA ILE A 167 17.58 8.83 16.02
C ILE A 167 18.75 8.22 16.79
N ARG A 168 19.84 7.89 16.11
CA ARG A 168 21.08 7.43 16.75
C ARG A 168 21.80 8.54 17.50
N GLN A 169 21.60 9.79 17.11
CA GLN A 169 22.25 10.96 17.69
C GLN A 169 21.42 11.68 18.76
N ILE A 170 20.18 11.25 19.03
CA ILE A 170 19.32 11.89 20.04
C ILE A 170 19.93 11.71 21.45
N PRO A 171 20.30 12.80 22.14
CA PRO A 171 20.81 12.73 23.51
C PRO A 171 19.74 12.21 24.47
N HIS A 172 20.14 11.39 25.44
CA HIS A 172 19.22 10.73 26.39
C HIS A 172 18.37 11.71 27.23
N TYR A 173 18.78 12.96 27.38
CA TYR A 173 18.23 13.90 28.36
C TYR A 173 17.30 14.98 27.79
N THR A 174 17.21 15.15 26.46
CA THR A 174 16.50 16.29 25.86
C THR A 174 15.04 15.99 25.48
N ILE A 175 14.63 14.72 25.42
CA ILE A 175 13.29 14.31 24.95
C ILE A 175 12.65 13.34 25.96
N PRO A 176 11.35 13.48 26.28
CA PRO A 176 10.64 12.53 27.14
C PRO A 176 10.78 11.09 26.61
N LEU A 177 11.12 10.15 27.50
CA LEU A 177 11.37 8.74 27.17
C LEU A 177 10.26 8.11 26.31
N VAL A 178 8.99 8.45 26.62
CA VAL A 178 7.83 7.93 25.89
C VAL A 178 7.78 8.39 24.43
N ARG A 179 8.16 9.65 24.16
CA ARG A 179 8.19 10.20 22.80
C ARG A 179 9.34 9.60 22.01
N ARG A 180 10.52 9.47 22.64
CA ARG A 180 11.69 8.84 22.02
C ARG A 180 11.44 7.39 21.60
N GLU A 181 10.82 6.59 22.47
CA GLU A 181 10.53 5.19 22.14
C GLU A 181 9.51 5.07 21.00
N LEU A 182 8.53 5.98 20.96
CA LEU A 182 7.58 6.06 19.85
C LEU A 182 8.29 6.39 18.53
N ASP A 183 9.12 7.43 18.52
CA ASP A 183 9.84 7.84 17.31
C ASP A 183 10.81 6.72 16.86
N LYS A 184 11.43 6.00 17.79
CA LYS A 184 12.29 4.84 17.48
C LYS A 184 11.50 3.72 16.81
N GLN A 185 10.35 3.37 17.39
CA GLN A 185 9.48 2.36 16.85
C GLN A 185 8.98 2.73 15.45
N LEU A 186 8.57 3.99 15.23
CA LEU A 186 8.10 4.47 13.94
C LEU A 186 9.21 4.52 12.88
N THR A 187 10.41 4.99 13.24
CA THR A 187 11.57 4.94 12.35
C THR A 187 11.89 3.50 11.93
N VAL A 188 11.88 2.54 12.86
CA VAL A 188 12.09 1.12 12.54
C VAL A 188 11.02 0.60 11.59
N MET A 189 9.74 0.92 11.84
CA MET A 189 8.63 0.53 10.96
C MET A 189 8.83 1.06 9.53
N VAL A 190 9.14 2.35 9.39
CA VAL A 190 9.37 3.00 8.10
C VAL A 190 10.56 2.39 7.36
N LEU A 191 11.66 2.10 8.06
CA LEU A 191 12.85 1.48 7.46
C LEU A 191 12.58 0.05 6.97
N LEU A 192 11.87 -0.75 7.75
CA LEU A 192 11.47 -2.11 7.34
C LEU A 192 10.56 -2.07 6.12
N GLN A 193 9.56 -1.17 6.12
CA GLN A 193 8.68 -0.97 4.98
C GLN A 193 9.48 -0.55 3.74
N ASN A 194 10.47 0.33 3.88
CA ASN A 194 11.32 0.78 2.78
C ASN A 194 12.15 -0.37 2.19
N LEU A 195 12.81 -1.14 3.06
CA LEU A 195 13.59 -2.32 2.65
C LEU A 195 12.73 -3.31 1.86
N MET A 196 11.54 -3.65 2.37
CA MET A 196 10.63 -4.55 1.67
C MET A 196 10.15 -3.96 0.35
N SER A 197 9.82 -2.66 0.32
CA SER A 197 9.34 -1.98 -0.90
C SER A 197 10.36 -2.02 -2.03
N PHE A 198 11.64 -1.87 -1.71
CA PHE A 198 12.72 -1.97 -2.70
C PHE A 198 12.74 -3.36 -3.38
N PHE A 199 12.67 -4.43 -2.59
CA PHE A 199 12.66 -5.80 -3.14
C PHE A 199 11.37 -6.16 -3.87
N THR A 200 10.23 -5.56 -3.51
CA THR A 200 8.95 -5.89 -4.15
C THR A 200 8.67 -5.08 -5.42
N LEU A 201 9.08 -3.81 -5.46
CA LEU A 201 8.73 -2.90 -6.58
C LEU A 201 9.76 -2.94 -7.72
N LEU A 202 11.06 -3.07 -7.40
CA LEU A 202 12.14 -2.97 -8.39
C LEU A 202 12.11 -4.09 -9.45
N PRO A 203 11.89 -5.38 -9.11
CA PRO A 203 11.83 -6.43 -10.12
C PRO A 203 10.70 -6.21 -11.14
N TYR A 204 9.53 -5.76 -10.66
CA TYR A 204 8.37 -5.50 -11.51
C TYR A 204 8.60 -4.35 -12.48
N THR A 205 9.19 -3.24 -12.03
CA THR A 205 9.48 -2.10 -12.92
C THR A 205 10.50 -2.46 -13.99
N VAL A 206 11.55 -3.21 -13.63
CA VAL A 206 12.58 -3.67 -14.59
C VAL A 206 11.98 -4.55 -15.68
N VAL A 207 11.16 -5.55 -15.33
CA VAL A 207 10.54 -6.44 -16.32
C VAL A 207 9.60 -5.69 -17.25
N ASN A 208 8.81 -4.73 -16.75
CA ASN A 208 7.93 -3.91 -17.58
C ASN A 208 8.70 -3.05 -18.60
N ILE A 209 9.87 -2.51 -18.22
CA ILE A 209 10.72 -1.75 -19.15
C ILE A 209 11.28 -2.67 -20.24
N ILE A 210 11.79 -3.84 -19.86
CA ILE A 210 12.32 -4.82 -20.80
C ILE A 210 11.24 -5.23 -21.81
N SER A 211 10.03 -5.55 -21.33
CA SER A 211 8.92 -5.99 -22.17
C SER A 211 8.50 -4.96 -23.24
N LEU A 212 8.70 -3.66 -23.01
CA LEU A 212 8.34 -2.62 -23.97
C LEU A 212 9.43 -2.25 -24.96
N ASN A 213 10.69 -2.34 -24.53
CA ASN A 213 11.81 -2.00 -25.40
C ASN A 213 12.20 -3.18 -26.30
N MET A 214 11.68 -4.37 -26.00
CA MET A 214 11.82 -5.51 -26.89
C MET A 214 10.94 -5.32 -28.12
N LYS A 215 11.57 -5.01 -29.26
CA LYS A 215 10.93 -5.17 -30.58
C LYS A 215 10.54 -6.64 -30.72
N SER A 216 9.33 -6.91 -31.25
CA SER A 216 8.68 -8.24 -31.31
C SER A 216 9.67 -9.39 -31.14
N PRO A 217 9.60 -10.18 -30.04
CA PRO A 217 10.50 -11.30 -29.88
C PRO A 217 10.27 -12.25 -31.06
N ILE A 218 11.27 -12.36 -31.92
CA ILE A 218 11.26 -13.29 -33.06
C ILE A 218 11.24 -14.74 -32.53
N ASP A 219 11.71 -14.94 -31.29
CA ASP A 219 11.79 -16.24 -30.63
C ASP A 219 10.63 -16.46 -29.62
N PRO A 220 9.78 -17.49 -29.82
CA PRO A 220 8.70 -17.84 -28.89
C PRO A 220 9.20 -18.24 -27.49
N LEU A 221 10.42 -18.77 -27.36
CA LEU A 221 11.00 -19.12 -26.06
C LEU A 221 11.22 -17.87 -25.20
N VAL A 222 11.74 -16.82 -25.82
CA VAL A 222 12.01 -15.53 -25.15
C VAL A 222 10.70 -14.87 -24.71
N GLN A 223 9.65 -14.96 -25.52
CA GLN A 223 8.31 -14.49 -25.15
C GLN A 223 7.76 -15.23 -23.92
N ALA A 224 7.88 -16.56 -23.87
CA ALA A 224 7.44 -17.36 -22.73
C ALA A 224 8.22 -17.01 -21.44
N GLN A 225 9.53 -16.81 -21.53
CA GLN A 225 10.36 -16.39 -20.39
C GLN A 225 9.95 -15.02 -19.84
N ILE A 226 9.63 -14.06 -20.71
CA ILE A 226 9.18 -12.72 -20.30
C ILE A 226 7.80 -12.78 -19.66
N GLN A 227 6.88 -13.57 -20.20
CA GLN A 227 5.56 -13.77 -19.61
C GLN A 227 5.66 -14.39 -18.20
N LEU A 228 6.49 -15.42 -18.04
CA LEU A 228 6.74 -16.02 -16.73
C LEU A 228 7.37 -15.01 -15.76
N SER A 229 8.38 -14.26 -16.20
CA SER A 229 9.04 -13.23 -15.39
C SER A 229 8.06 -12.13 -14.97
N SER A 230 7.16 -11.74 -15.87
CA SER A 230 6.12 -10.75 -15.61
C SER A 230 5.11 -11.27 -14.58
N ALA A 231 4.71 -12.53 -14.67
CA ALA A 231 3.81 -13.17 -13.70
C ALA A 231 4.46 -13.28 -12.31
N VAL A 232 5.71 -13.75 -12.23
CA VAL A 232 6.44 -13.87 -10.95
C VAL A 232 6.67 -12.51 -10.31
N THR A 233 7.12 -11.52 -11.08
CA THR A 233 7.34 -10.17 -10.55
C THR A 233 6.04 -9.47 -10.17
N LEU A 234 4.92 -9.76 -10.84
CA LEU A 234 3.60 -9.29 -10.44
C LEU A 234 3.14 -9.90 -9.09
N LEU A 235 3.42 -11.19 -8.85
CA LEU A 235 3.14 -11.80 -7.54
C LEU A 235 3.97 -11.14 -6.42
N ILE A 236 5.26 -10.93 -6.68
CA ILE A 236 6.16 -10.21 -5.77
C ILE A 236 5.67 -8.77 -5.54
N TYR A 237 5.14 -8.12 -6.58
CA TYR A 237 4.54 -6.80 -6.48
C TYR A 237 3.32 -6.80 -5.54
N TYR A 238 2.44 -7.80 -5.58
CA TYR A 238 1.31 -7.85 -4.65
C TYR A 238 1.72 -8.02 -3.17
N ILE A 239 2.91 -8.61 -2.90
CA ILE A 239 3.46 -8.67 -1.54
C ILE A 239 3.66 -7.26 -0.97
N TYR A 240 3.99 -6.26 -1.81
CA TYR A 240 4.09 -4.84 -1.40
C TYR A 240 2.85 -4.37 -0.63
N TYR A 241 1.66 -4.68 -1.14
CA TYR A 241 0.41 -4.20 -0.54
C TYR A 241 0.07 -4.94 0.75
N ALA A 242 0.51 -6.19 0.90
CA ALA A 242 0.38 -6.95 2.14
C ALA A 242 1.41 -6.54 3.21
N ASN A 243 2.54 -5.94 2.82
CA ASN A 243 3.65 -5.61 3.72
C ASN A 243 3.28 -4.80 4.98
N PRO A 244 2.44 -3.75 4.94
CA PRO A 244 2.14 -2.97 6.14
C PRO A 244 1.60 -3.82 7.28
N PHE A 245 0.78 -4.83 6.97
CA PHE A 245 0.26 -5.77 7.97
C PHE A 245 1.41 -6.51 8.68
N TYR A 246 2.34 -7.09 7.90
CA TYR A 246 3.48 -7.83 8.45
C TYR A 246 4.43 -6.92 9.22
N VAL A 247 4.70 -5.72 8.72
CA VAL A 247 5.56 -4.73 9.40
C VAL A 247 4.94 -4.29 10.72
N TYR A 248 3.63 -4.02 10.78
CA TYR A 248 2.96 -3.68 12.05
C TYR A 248 2.99 -4.84 13.03
N MET A 249 2.83 -6.07 12.56
CA MET A 249 2.94 -7.26 13.40
C MET A 249 4.36 -7.43 13.96
N CYS A 250 5.41 -7.24 13.17
CA CYS A 250 6.79 -7.45 13.62
C CYS A 250 7.32 -6.31 14.50
N ALA A 251 7.11 -5.05 14.09
CA ALA A 251 7.79 -3.90 14.68
C ALA A 251 7.00 -3.20 15.78
N SER A 252 5.68 -3.40 15.86
CA SER A 252 4.86 -2.75 16.89
C SER A 252 4.49 -3.70 18.02
N GLU A 253 5.27 -3.67 19.11
CA GLU A 253 4.93 -4.40 20.34
C GLU A 253 3.55 -4.04 20.86
N ARG A 254 3.17 -2.77 20.73
CA ARG A 254 1.86 -2.27 21.16
C ARG A 254 0.73 -2.78 20.26
N PHE A 255 0.95 -2.86 18.95
CA PHE A 255 -0.01 -3.47 18.02
C PHE A 255 -0.17 -4.96 18.32
N ARG A 256 0.94 -5.71 18.51
CA ARG A 256 0.89 -7.11 18.95
C ARG A 256 0.07 -7.27 20.23
N ARG A 257 0.33 -6.47 21.26
CA ARG A 257 -0.41 -6.51 22.54
C ARG A 257 -1.88 -6.17 22.37
N GLN A 258 -2.24 -5.20 21.51
CA GLN A 258 -3.65 -4.86 21.24
C GLN A 258 -4.36 -5.93 20.41
N LEU A 259 -3.70 -6.51 19.41
CA LEU A 259 -4.24 -7.60 18.60
C LEU A 259 -4.48 -8.84 19.46
N ILE A 260 -3.48 -9.24 20.27
CA ILE A 260 -3.61 -10.30 21.26
C ILE A 260 -4.76 -9.96 22.22
N TYR A 261 -4.82 -8.73 22.76
CA TYR A 261 -5.90 -8.35 23.64
C TYR A 261 -7.28 -8.46 22.99
N VAL A 262 -7.46 -8.00 21.75
CA VAL A 262 -8.73 -8.09 21.03
C VAL A 262 -9.09 -9.55 20.75
N LEU A 263 -8.15 -10.34 20.20
CA LEU A 263 -8.36 -11.75 19.89
C LEU A 263 -8.66 -12.57 21.15
N PHE A 264 -7.87 -12.42 22.22
CA PHE A 264 -8.04 -13.16 23.47
C PHE A 264 -9.21 -12.64 24.31
N LYS A 265 -9.50 -11.34 24.34
CA LYS A 265 -10.68 -10.81 25.06
C LYS A 265 -11.99 -11.18 24.36
N ILE A 266 -12.02 -11.22 23.03
CA ILE A 266 -13.17 -11.75 22.28
C ILE A 266 -13.33 -13.26 22.56
N HIS A 267 -12.23 -14.01 22.64
CA HIS A 267 -12.27 -15.43 23.02
C HIS A 267 -12.75 -15.65 24.47
N LEU A 268 -12.28 -14.84 25.43
CA LEU A 268 -12.68 -14.91 26.83
C LEU A 268 -14.14 -14.47 27.05
N ASN A 269 -14.62 -13.45 26.34
CA ASN A 269 -16.03 -13.05 26.41
C ASN A 269 -16.97 -14.09 25.75
N ARG A 270 -16.54 -14.75 24.66
CA ARG A 270 -17.28 -15.89 24.08
C ARG A 270 -17.31 -17.11 25.01
N TRP A 271 -16.26 -17.34 25.79
CA TRP A 271 -16.24 -18.40 26.82
C TRP A 271 -17.09 -18.06 28.05
N ARG A 272 -17.16 -16.79 28.45
CA ARG A 272 -17.94 -16.34 29.61
C ARG A 272 -19.45 -16.25 29.36
N GLN A 273 -19.88 -16.20 28.10
CA GLN A 273 -21.30 -16.22 27.70
C GLN A 273 -21.86 -17.61 27.37
N ARG A 274 -21.11 -18.70 27.57
CA ARG A 274 -21.76 -20.02 27.65
C ARG A 274 -22.47 -20.11 29.01
N PRO A 275 -23.81 -20.21 29.06
CA PRO A 275 -24.50 -20.41 30.33
C PRO A 275 -24.01 -21.72 30.95
N ARG A 276 -23.42 -21.62 32.14
CA ARG A 276 -23.32 -22.74 33.06
C ARG A 276 -24.75 -23.08 33.46
N ILE A 277 -25.35 -24.06 32.80
CA ILE A 277 -26.53 -24.74 33.32
C ILE A 277 -26.04 -25.48 34.56
N ILE A 278 -26.11 -24.82 35.71
CA ILE A 278 -25.92 -25.42 37.03
C ILE A 278 -27.31 -25.41 37.67
N ASN A 279 -27.88 -26.60 37.68
CA ASN A 279 -28.94 -27.13 38.54
C ASN A 279 -30.15 -26.24 38.85
N ASN A 280 -31.30 -26.73 38.37
CA ASN A 280 -32.64 -26.44 38.85
C ASN A 280 -32.69 -26.35 40.39
N GLN A 281 -32.86 -25.15 40.93
CA GLN A 281 -33.55 -24.94 42.20
C GLN A 281 -34.43 -23.69 42.09
N VAL A 282 -35.73 -23.96 42.03
CA VAL A 282 -36.84 -23.04 42.31
C VAL A 282 -36.88 -22.82 43.83
N LEU A 283 -37.13 -21.58 44.28
CA LEU A 283 -37.86 -21.22 45.52
C LEU A 283 -37.93 -19.67 45.65
N PRO A 284 -38.89 -19.10 46.41
CA PRO A 284 -39.92 -18.21 45.88
C PRO A 284 -39.82 -16.77 46.39
N GLU A 285 -40.61 -15.90 45.75
CA GLU A 285 -40.84 -14.51 46.13
C GLU A 285 -41.43 -14.37 47.55
N SER A 286 -40.90 -13.39 48.29
CA SER A 286 -41.61 -12.66 49.34
C SER A 286 -41.28 -11.17 49.20
#